data_AF-A0A0F9A0L1-F1
#
_entry.id   AF-A0A0F9A0L1-F1
#
_cell.length_a   1.000
_cell.length_b   1.000
_cell.length_c   1.000
_cell.angle_alpha   90.00
_cell.angle_beta   90.00
_cell.angle_gamma   90.00
#
_symmetry.space_group_name_H-M   'P 1'
#
loop_
_entity.id
_entity.type
_entity.pdbx_description
1 polymer ?
#
loop_
_entity_poly.entity_id
_entity_poly.type
_entity_poly.pdbx_seq_one_letter_code
_entity_poly.pdbx_strand_id
1 'polypeptide(L)' 'MPDLKVQLLVDEGQNLSELVDQDSYSFELMDVFLGGESADFIEDAYKRCRDSLVFLIKPMDDAD' A
#
# COMPACT_ATOMS: atom_id res chain seq x y z
N MET A 1 12.70 17.09 3.94
CA MET A 1 11.68 16.04 4.15
C MET A 1 11.96 15.00 3.07
N PRO A 2 11.90 13.67 3.33
CA PRO A 2 12.20 12.70 2.29
C PRO A 2 11.19 12.86 1.13
N ASP A 3 11.68 12.76 -0.10
CA ASP A 3 10.84 12.87 -1.31
C ASP A 3 9.83 11.71 -1.38
N LEU A 4 10.10 10.59 -0.69
CA LEU A 4 9.25 9.41 -0.56
C LEU A 4 9.50 8.71 0.80
N LYS A 5 8.44 8.32 1.50
CA LYS A 5 8.50 7.40 2.64
C LYS A 5 7.38 6.36 2.49
N VAL A 6 7.73 5.09 2.64
CA VAL A 6 6.77 3.97 2.64
C VAL A 6 6.72 3.35 4.02
N GLN A 7 5.52 3.09 4.52
CA GLN A 7 5.28 2.36 5.77
C GLN A 7 4.40 1.16 5.44
N LEU A 8 4.97 -0.04 5.48
CA LEU A 8 4.22 -1.28 5.35
C LEU A 8 3.41 -1.52 6.63
N LEU A 9 2.16 -1.95 6.46
CA LEU A 9 1.23 -2.28 7.55
C LEU A 9 1.00 -3.79 7.67
N VAL A 10 1.61 -4.57 6.77
CA VAL A 10 1.46 -6.01 6.65
C VAL A 10 2.80 -6.71 6.52
N ASP A 11 2.83 -7.98 6.87
CA ASP A 11 3.97 -8.89 6.68
C ASP A 11 3.70 -9.89 5.54
N GLU A 12 4.77 -10.42 4.95
CA GLU A 12 4.66 -11.45 3.91
C GLU A 12 4.05 -12.74 4.49
N GLY A 13 3.04 -13.28 3.79
CA GLY A 13 2.31 -14.48 4.22
C GLY A 13 1.26 -14.23 5.30
N GLN A 14 1.10 -13.00 5.77
CA GLN A 14 0.07 -12.65 6.74
C GLN A 14 -1.33 -12.82 6.13
N ASN A 15 -2.25 -13.37 6.93
CA ASN A 15 -3.66 -13.38 6.57
C ASN A 15 -4.21 -11.96 6.71
N LEU A 16 -4.63 -11.37 5.58
CA LEU A 16 -5.16 -10.01 5.58
C LEU A 16 -6.44 -9.90 6.40
N SER A 17 -7.24 -10.94 6.61
CA SER A 17 -8.45 -10.83 7.46
C SER A 17 -8.14 -10.66 8.95
N GLU A 18 -6.87 -10.76 9.36
CA GLU A 18 -6.43 -10.63 10.76
C GLU A 18 -5.85 -9.24 11.06
N LEU A 19 -5.81 -8.31 10.10
CA LEU A 19 -5.34 -6.96 10.38
C LEU A 19 -6.31 -6.24 11.33
N VAL A 20 -5.74 -5.37 12.16
CA VAL A 20 -6.49 -4.55 13.11
C VAL A 20 -7.07 -3.34 12.36
N ASP A 21 -8.23 -2.85 12.80
CA ASP A 21 -8.86 -1.61 12.31
C ASP A 21 -9.21 -1.59 10.80
N GLN A 22 -9.62 -2.73 10.24
CA GLN A 22 -10.03 -2.82 8.83
C GLN A 22 -11.40 -2.20 8.55
N ASP A 23 -11.53 -1.60 7.37
CA ASP A 23 -12.83 -1.33 6.76
C ASP A 23 -13.46 -2.64 6.27
N SER A 24 -14.79 -2.75 6.33
CA SER A 24 -15.54 -3.96 5.97
C SER A 24 -15.40 -4.39 4.50
N TYR A 25 -14.78 -3.56 3.65
CA TYR A 25 -14.70 -3.77 2.21
C TYR A 25 -13.29 -3.64 1.62
N SER A 26 -12.25 -3.41 2.45
CA SER A 26 -10.89 -3.27 1.93
C SER A 26 -9.82 -3.67 2.94
N PHE A 27 -8.64 -4.01 2.43
CA PHE A 27 -7.45 -4.28 3.22
C PHE A 27 -6.40 -3.19 2.97
N GLU A 28 -5.84 -2.64 4.04
CA GLU A 28 -4.80 -1.63 3.97
C GLU A 28 -3.42 -2.28 4.07
N LEU A 29 -2.61 -2.13 3.01
CA LEU A 29 -1.31 -2.81 2.93
C LEU A 29 -0.14 -1.91 3.34
N MET A 30 -0.21 -0.62 3.01
CA MET A 30 0.87 0.34 3.26
C MET A 30 0.39 1.78 3.14
N ASP A 31 1.08 2.67 3.85
CA ASP A 31 1.04 4.11 3.64
C ASP A 31 2.23 4.58 2.80
N VAL A 32 1.94 5.42 1.81
CA VAL A 32 2.98 6.08 0.99
C VAL A 32 2.88 7.59 1.15
N PHE A 33 3.92 8.18 1.72
CA PHE A 33 4.05 9.63 1.87
C PHE A 33 4.96 10.17 0.77
N LEU A 34 4.44 11.11 -0.02
CA LEU A 34 5.18 11.79 -1.07
C LEU A 34 5.45 13.24 -0.66
N GLY A 35 6.70 13.67 -0.82
CA GLY A 35 7.13 15.04 -0.61
C GLY A 35 7.56 15.67 -1.94
N GLY A 36 7.29 16.96 -2.11
CA GLY A 36 7.68 17.67 -3.32
C GLY A 36 7.60 19.18 -3.17
N GLU A 37 8.28 19.87 -4.06
CA GLU A 37 8.34 21.34 -4.09
C GLU A 37 7.14 22.00 -4.80
N SER A 38 6.37 21.21 -5.56
CA SER A 38 5.17 21.67 -6.26
C SER A 38 4.14 20.55 -6.39
N ALA A 39 2.89 20.92 -6.67
CA ALA A 39 1.81 19.95 -6.92
C ALA A 39 2.11 19.06 -8.13
N ASP A 40 2.64 19.62 -9.21
CA ASP A 40 2.99 18.88 -10.43
C ASP A 40 4.08 17.83 -10.15
N PHE A 41 5.08 18.18 -9.34
CA PHE A 41 6.13 17.23 -8.94
C PHE A 41 5.55 16.05 -8.14
N ILE A 42 4.63 16.34 -7.21
CA ILE A 42 3.98 15.31 -6.38
C ILE A 42 3.09 14.42 -7.25
N GLU A 43 2.36 14.99 -8.20
CA GLU A 43 1.49 14.25 -9.12
C GLU A 43 2.30 13.28 -10.00
N ASP A 44 3.45 13.72 -10.52
CA ASP A 44 4.35 12.86 -11.30
C ASP A 44 5.02 11.79 -10.45
N ALA A 45 5.38 12.10 -9.20
CA ALA A 45 5.87 11.12 -8.24
C ALA A 45 4.80 10.09 -7.88
N TYR A 46 3.55 10.52 -7.69
CA TYR A 46 2.40 9.65 -7.43
C TYR A 46 2.18 8.65 -8.57
N LYS A 47 2.15 9.11 -9.82
CA LYS A 47 1.98 8.23 -10.99
C LYS A 47 3.08 7.17 -11.05
N ARG A 48 4.35 7.58 -10.93
CA ARG A 48 5.48 6.65 -10.96
C ARG A 48 5.44 5.65 -9.81
N CYS A 49 5.08 6.11 -8.60
CA CYS A 49 4.95 5.24 -7.45
C CYS A 49 3.86 4.21 -7.70
N ARG A 50 2.64 4.64 -8.05
CA ARG A 50 1.51 3.77 -8.36
C ARG A 50 1.85 2.74 -9.43
N ASP A 51 2.48 3.16 -10.52
CA ASP A 51 2.82 2.27 -11.63
C ASP A 51 3.94 1.27 -11.27
N SER A 52 4.69 1.53 -10.19
CA SER A 52 5.74 0.65 -9.67
C SER A 52 5.24 -0.31 -8.58
N LEU A 53 4.03 -0.09 -8.02
CA LEU A 53 3.49 -0.93 -6.95
C LEU A 53 3.01 -2.26 -7.53
N VAL A 54 3.83 -3.29 -7.37
CA VAL A 54 3.49 -4.68 -7.70
C VAL A 54 3.32 -5.44 -6.40
N PHE A 55 2.09 -5.81 -6.06
CA PHE A 55 1.77 -6.68 -4.93
C PHE A 55 1.04 -7.93 -5.41
N LEU A 56 1.42 -9.07 -4.83
CA LEU A 56 0.85 -10.38 -5.13
C LEU A 56 0.10 -10.87 -3.90
N ILE A 57 -1.22 -11.01 -4.03
CA ILE A 57 -2.09 -11.49 -2.96
C ILE A 57 -2.51 -12.91 -3.30
N LYS A 58 -2.15 -13.87 -2.44
CA LYS A 58 -2.62 -15.26 -2.58
C LYS A 58 -4.12 -15.30 -2.23
N PRO A 59 -4.99 -15.90 -3.06
CA PRO A 59 -6.34 -16.23 -2.64
C PRO A 59 -6.31 -17.12 -1.38
N MET A 60 -7.31 -16.96 -0.51
CA MET A 60 -7.51 -17.93 0.58
C MET A 60 -7.89 -19.28 -0.03
N ASP A 61 -7.39 -20.35 0.55
CA ASP A 61 -7.85 -21.69 0.20
C ASP A 61 -9.31 -21.81 0.69
N ASP A 62 -10.20 -22.35 -0.14
CA ASP A 62 -11.59 -22.57 0.26
C ASP A 62 -11.63 -23.50 1.49
N ALA A 63 -12.44 -23.15 2.49
CA ALA A 63 -12.65 -24.03 3.63
C ALA A 63 -13.45 -25.25 3.17
N ASP A 64 -12.80 -26.42 3.13
CA ASP A 64 -13.44 -27.74 2.93
C ASP A 64 -14.53 -28.03 3.98
#